data_AF-A0A1M5Y5R5-F1
#
_entry.id   AF-A0A1M5Y5R5-F1
#
_cell.length_a   1.000
_cell.length_b   1.000
_cell.length_c   1.000
_cell.angle_alpha   90.00
_cell.angle_beta   90.00
_cell.angle_gamma   90.00
#
_symmetry.space_group_name_H-M   'P 1'
#
loop_
_entity.id
_entity.type
_entity.pdbx_description
1 polymer ?
#
loop_
_entity_poly.entity_id
_entity_poly.type
_entity_poly.pdbx_seq_one_letter_code
_entity_poly.pdbx_strand_id
1 'polypeptide(L)'
;MSDKDEKLIKRYSNKITNKLTREAIYTALVILIKQKPFDSITVTDIVKKAGVSRTAYYNNYNTKKDILNDLVDSLIFEINTELAPYTDLNTGKAKEPEAFIRTMFKVLYKQKDIYKILYEANFNHVILDRLTESMQSQILDKSDENMYQIAFNAGALYNVFSRWITNTENNNIDEMTKISLKMYYKPMSGKLED
;
A
#
# COMPACT_ATOMS: atom_id res chain seq x y z
N MET A 1 -23.25 -37.70 -5.74
CA MET A 1 -22.15 -36.71 -5.57
C MET A 1 -21.05 -37.43 -4.81
N SER A 2 -19.77 -37.33 -5.21
CA SER A 2 -18.70 -38.10 -4.55
C SER A 2 -18.24 -37.42 -3.25
N ASP A 3 -17.70 -38.19 -2.29
CA ASP A 3 -17.06 -37.66 -1.08
C ASP A 3 -15.96 -36.63 -1.37
N LYS A 4 -15.33 -36.70 -2.55
CA LYS A 4 -14.35 -35.71 -3.02
C LYS A 4 -15.02 -34.39 -3.37
N ASP A 5 -16.19 -34.43 -4.00
CA ASP A 5 -16.96 -33.23 -4.40
C ASP A 5 -17.48 -32.49 -3.17
N GLU A 6 -17.97 -33.21 -2.15
CA GLU A 6 -18.44 -32.60 -0.89
C GLU A 6 -17.30 -31.93 -0.11
N LYS A 7 -16.13 -32.57 -0.01
CA LYS A 7 -14.94 -31.95 0.61
C LYS A 7 -14.49 -30.70 -0.14
N LEU A 8 -14.59 -30.72 -1.47
CA LEU A 8 -14.22 -29.58 -2.31
C LEU A 8 -15.19 -28.41 -2.10
N ILE A 9 -16.51 -28.65 -2.14
CA ILE A 9 -17.55 -27.65 -1.89
C ILE A 9 -17.38 -27.02 -0.51
N LYS A 10 -17.16 -27.83 0.53
CA LYS A 10 -16.94 -27.35 1.90
C LYS A 10 -15.70 -26.45 1.99
N ARG A 11 -14.59 -26.83 1.34
CA ARG A 11 -13.37 -26.00 1.29
C ARG A 11 -13.61 -24.67 0.59
N TYR A 12 -14.31 -24.67 -0.54
CA TYR A 12 -14.67 -23.45 -1.27
C TYR A 12 -15.57 -22.54 -0.44
N SER A 13 -16.61 -23.10 0.18
CA SER A 13 -17.51 -22.37 1.07
C SER A 13 -16.75 -21.69 2.21
N ASN A 14 -15.89 -22.44 2.92
CA ASN A 14 -15.06 -21.88 3.99
C ASN A 14 -14.15 -20.74 3.51
N LYS A 15 -13.58 -20.85 2.30
CA LYS A 15 -12.73 -19.79 1.72
C LYS A 15 -13.55 -18.52 1.45
N ILE A 16 -14.78 -18.65 0.95
CA ILE A 16 -15.68 -17.52 0.71
C ILE A 16 -16.10 -16.88 2.03
N THR A 17 -16.51 -17.68 3.02
CA THR A 17 -16.90 -17.18 4.35
C THR A 17 -15.75 -16.44 5.03
N ASN A 18 -14.52 -16.95 4.95
CA ASN A 18 -13.35 -16.26 5.48
C ASN A 18 -13.10 -14.91 4.77
N LYS A 19 -13.22 -14.88 3.43
CA LYS A 19 -13.07 -13.62 2.67
C LYS A 19 -14.10 -12.57 3.09
N LEU A 20 -15.38 -12.96 3.14
CA LEU A 20 -16.47 -12.06 3.56
C LEU A 20 -16.29 -11.57 5.02
N THR A 21 -15.82 -12.46 5.89
CA THR A 21 -15.52 -12.11 7.30
C THR A 21 -14.41 -11.06 7.37
N ARG A 22 -13.32 -11.23 6.61
CA ARG A 22 -12.22 -10.25 6.54
C ARG A 22 -12.69 -8.91 5.99
N GLU A 23 -13.50 -8.91 4.93
CA GLU A 23 -14.07 -7.70 4.34
C GLU A 23 -14.99 -6.96 5.33
N ALA A 24 -15.81 -7.68 6.10
CA ALA A 24 -16.65 -7.09 7.13
C ALA A 24 -15.84 -6.48 8.29
N ILE A 25 -14.81 -7.19 8.77
CA ILE A 25 -13.90 -6.71 9.82
C ILE A 25 -13.15 -5.46 9.36
N TYR A 26 -12.61 -5.49 8.14
CA TYR A 26 -11.95 -4.36 7.51
C TYR A 26 -12.88 -3.14 7.43
N THR A 27 -14.06 -3.32 6.85
CA THR A 27 -15.03 -2.23 6.65
C THR A 27 -15.43 -1.61 7.99
N ALA A 28 -15.62 -2.44 9.01
CA ALA A 28 -15.91 -1.99 10.36
C ALA A 28 -14.77 -1.14 10.95
N LEU A 29 -13.52 -1.59 10.82
CA LEU A 29 -12.37 -0.83 11.30
C LEU A 29 -12.24 0.52 10.59
N VAL A 30 -12.41 0.57 9.28
CA VAL A 30 -12.38 1.82 8.50
C VAL A 30 -13.44 2.81 8.97
N ILE A 31 -14.67 2.34 9.20
CA ILE A 31 -15.74 3.20 9.70
C ILE A 31 -15.40 3.72 11.10
N LEU A 32 -14.81 2.89 11.96
CA LEU A 32 -14.44 3.28 13.32
C LEU A 32 -13.28 4.29 13.35
N ILE A 33 -12.28 4.14 12.49
CA ILE A 33 -11.14 5.09 12.38
C ILE A 33 -11.64 6.50 12.03
N LYS A 34 -12.64 6.61 11.15
CA LYS A 34 -13.28 7.89 10.80
C LYS A 34 -14.08 8.52 11.95
N GLN A 35 -14.36 7.78 13.02
CA GLN A 35 -15.20 8.23 14.12
C GLN A 35 -14.42 8.51 15.40
N LYS A 36 -13.30 7.80 15.64
CA LYS A 36 -12.49 7.95 16.85
C LYS A 36 -11.03 7.53 16.61
N PRO A 37 -10.08 8.02 17.42
CA PRO A 37 -8.66 7.67 17.27
C PRO A 37 -8.44 6.16 17.28
N PHE A 38 -7.57 5.66 16.38
CA PHE A 38 -7.31 4.23 16.20
C PHE A 38 -6.95 3.50 17.51
N ASP A 39 -6.15 4.13 18.37
CA ASP A 39 -5.71 3.53 19.62
C ASP A 39 -6.87 3.24 20.58
N SER A 40 -7.94 4.05 20.53
CA SER A 40 -9.17 3.89 21.31
C SER A 40 -10.15 2.84 20.78
N ILE A 41 -9.90 2.30 19.58
CA ILE A 41 -10.73 1.24 18.98
C ILE A 41 -10.38 -0.10 19.64
N THR A 42 -11.37 -0.81 20.13
CA THR A 42 -11.20 -2.16 20.70
C THR A 42 -11.64 -3.24 19.72
N VAL A 43 -11.15 -4.47 19.90
CA VAL A 43 -11.67 -5.64 19.15
C VAL A 43 -13.19 -5.77 19.33
N THR A 44 -13.71 -5.44 20.52
CA THR A 44 -15.17 -5.44 20.79
C THR A 44 -15.92 -4.47 19.89
N ASP A 45 -15.40 -3.27 19.67
CA ASP A 45 -16.02 -2.28 18.79
C ASP A 45 -16.06 -2.81 17.35
N ILE A 46 -14.94 -3.38 16.89
CA ILE A 46 -14.81 -3.93 15.54
C ILE A 46 -15.79 -5.07 15.33
N VAL A 47 -15.84 -6.07 16.23
CA VAL A 47 -16.72 -7.23 16.05
C VAL A 47 -18.19 -6.87 16.13
N LYS A 48 -18.56 -5.91 17.00
CA LYS A 48 -19.93 -5.38 17.07
C LYS A 48 -20.32 -4.65 15.78
N LYS A 49 -19.41 -3.83 15.25
CA LYS A 49 -19.65 -3.06 14.02
C LYS A 49 -19.68 -3.94 12.78
N ALA A 50 -18.84 -4.98 12.73
CA ALA A 50 -18.75 -5.93 11.62
C ALA A 50 -19.89 -6.97 11.62
N GLY A 51 -20.57 -7.18 12.76
CA GLY A 51 -21.59 -8.22 12.90
C GLY A 51 -21.00 -9.63 12.89
N VAL A 52 -19.78 -9.81 13.39
CA VAL A 52 -19.08 -11.11 13.45
C VAL A 52 -18.80 -11.52 14.90
N SER A 53 -18.55 -12.81 15.13
CA SER A 53 -18.14 -13.28 16.46
C SER A 53 -16.68 -12.94 16.76
N ARG A 54 -16.31 -12.86 18.06
CA ARG A 54 -14.91 -12.74 18.47
C ARG A 54 -14.05 -13.90 17.96
N THR A 55 -14.59 -15.11 17.94
CA THR A 55 -13.90 -16.28 17.37
C THR A 55 -13.63 -16.08 15.88
N ALA A 56 -14.60 -15.57 15.11
CA ALA A 56 -14.41 -15.28 13.69
C ALA A 56 -13.35 -14.20 13.46
N TYR A 57 -13.27 -13.20 14.33
CA TYR A 57 -12.18 -12.22 14.33
C TYR A 57 -10.83 -12.89 14.54
N TYR A 58 -10.67 -13.64 15.64
CA TYR A 58 -9.38 -14.25 16.00
C TYR A 58 -8.94 -15.38 15.07
N ASN A 59 -9.86 -15.97 14.30
CA ASN A 59 -9.52 -16.88 13.21
C ASN A 59 -8.82 -16.18 12.03
N ASN A 60 -8.93 -14.85 11.92
CA ASN A 60 -8.35 -14.07 10.82
C ASN A 60 -7.25 -13.10 11.30
N TYR A 61 -7.36 -12.56 12.51
CA TYR A 61 -6.51 -11.50 13.03
C TYR A 61 -6.21 -11.68 14.53
N ASN A 62 -4.95 -11.55 14.93
CA ASN A 62 -4.58 -11.57 16.34
C ASN A 62 -4.77 -10.20 16.99
N THR A 63 -4.53 -9.12 16.23
CA THR A 63 -4.61 -7.74 16.70
C THR A 63 -5.35 -6.85 15.70
N LYS A 64 -5.77 -5.65 16.11
CA LYS A 64 -6.34 -4.65 15.19
C LYS A 64 -5.29 -4.05 14.24
N LYS A 65 -4.00 -4.14 14.59
CA LYS A 65 -2.89 -3.71 13.74
C LYS A 65 -2.68 -4.66 12.56
N ASP A 66 -2.96 -5.94 12.73
CA ASP A 66 -2.86 -6.94 11.66
C ASP A 66 -3.76 -6.57 10.47
N ILE A 67 -4.94 -5.99 10.74
CA ILE A 67 -5.86 -5.51 9.69
C ILE A 67 -5.23 -4.35 8.91
N LEU A 68 -4.51 -3.44 9.57
CA LEU A 68 -3.82 -2.35 8.91
C LEU A 68 -2.59 -2.82 8.14
N ASN A 69 -1.85 -3.82 8.66
CA ASN A 69 -0.75 -4.45 7.94
C ASN A 69 -1.24 -5.10 6.63
N ASP A 70 -2.36 -5.81 6.67
CA ASP A 70 -3.00 -6.35 5.46
C ASP A 70 -3.34 -5.25 4.43
N LEU A 71 -3.76 -4.07 4.89
CA LEU A 71 -4.05 -2.95 4.00
C LEU A 71 -2.79 -2.34 3.40
N VAL A 72 -1.71 -2.25 4.17
CA VAL A 72 -0.41 -1.83 3.65
C VAL A 72 0.06 -2.84 2.60
N ASP A 73 0.02 -4.13 2.90
CA ASP A 73 0.44 -5.18 1.97
C ASP A 73 -0.40 -5.14 0.68
N SER A 74 -1.72 -4.92 0.78
CA SER A 74 -2.59 -4.75 -0.39
C SER A 74 -2.25 -3.48 -1.19
N LEU A 75 -1.94 -2.36 -0.52
CA LEU A 75 -1.54 -1.12 -1.17
C LEU A 75 -0.24 -1.30 -1.95
N ILE A 76 0.78 -1.90 -1.32
CA ILE A 76 2.08 -2.17 -1.93
C ILE A 76 1.94 -3.17 -3.08
N PHE A 77 1.13 -4.21 -2.93
CA PHE A 77 0.85 -5.17 -4.01
C PHE A 77 0.27 -4.49 -5.26
N GLU A 78 -0.74 -3.63 -5.10
CA GLU A 78 -1.35 -2.88 -6.21
C GLU A 78 -0.34 -1.94 -6.87
N ILE A 79 0.46 -1.20 -6.09
CA ILE A 79 1.51 -0.32 -6.61
C ILE A 79 2.52 -1.12 -7.46
N ASN A 80 3.04 -2.22 -6.92
CA ASN A 80 4.02 -3.04 -7.64
C ASN A 80 3.44 -3.65 -8.91
N THR A 81 2.20 -4.12 -8.86
CA THR A 81 1.53 -4.75 -10.00
C THR A 81 1.42 -3.79 -11.17
N GLU A 82 1.01 -2.55 -10.91
CA GLU A 82 0.86 -1.51 -11.94
C GLU A 82 2.21 -0.97 -12.44
N LEU A 83 3.26 -0.98 -11.60
CA LEU A 83 4.59 -0.46 -11.94
C LEU A 83 5.53 -1.50 -12.55
N ALA A 84 5.27 -2.79 -12.38
CA ALA A 84 6.11 -3.87 -12.89
C ALA A 84 6.43 -3.77 -14.39
N PRO A 85 5.48 -3.42 -15.29
CA PRO A 85 5.79 -3.25 -16.72
C PRO A 85 6.86 -2.20 -17.01
N TYR A 86 6.93 -1.16 -16.17
CA TYR A 86 7.80 0.00 -16.34
C TYR A 86 9.10 -0.08 -15.53
N THR A 87 9.34 -1.18 -14.82
CA THR A 87 10.51 -1.35 -13.93
C THR A 87 11.53 -2.31 -14.53
N ASP A 88 12.81 -1.95 -14.51
CA ASP A 88 13.93 -2.85 -14.77
C ASP A 88 14.27 -3.63 -13.50
N LEU A 89 14.07 -4.95 -13.50
CA LEU A 89 14.29 -5.80 -12.33
C LEU A 89 15.78 -6.02 -12.02
N ASN A 90 16.69 -5.73 -12.94
CA ASN A 90 18.12 -5.81 -12.63
C ASN A 90 18.52 -4.68 -11.67
N THR A 91 18.05 -3.47 -11.98
CA THR A 91 18.53 -2.22 -11.35
C THR A 91 17.49 -1.52 -10.47
N GLY A 92 16.21 -1.89 -10.56
CA GLY A 92 15.09 -1.18 -9.91
C GLY A 92 14.74 0.16 -10.55
N LYS A 93 15.36 0.52 -11.68
CA LYS A 93 15.14 1.81 -12.36
C LYS A 93 13.92 1.77 -13.27
N ALA A 94 13.34 2.94 -13.53
CA ALA A 94 12.27 3.08 -14.51
C ALA A 94 12.82 2.90 -15.94
N LYS A 95 12.24 1.98 -16.71
CA LYS A 95 12.51 1.79 -18.15
C LYS A 95 12.05 2.99 -18.97
N GLU A 96 10.87 3.50 -18.60
CA GLU A 96 10.24 4.68 -19.19
C GLU A 96 9.84 5.63 -18.06
N PRO A 97 10.70 6.59 -17.65
CA PRO A 97 10.48 7.36 -16.43
C PRO A 97 9.16 8.15 -16.40
N GLU A 98 8.74 8.73 -17.53
CA GLU A 98 7.45 9.43 -17.61
C GLU A 98 6.26 8.49 -17.43
N ALA A 99 6.24 7.36 -18.14
CA ALA A 99 5.18 6.38 -18.01
C ALA A 99 5.13 5.78 -16.60
N PHE A 100 6.30 5.46 -16.02
CA PHE A 100 6.43 4.99 -14.64
C PHE A 100 5.84 6.00 -13.65
N ILE A 101 6.31 7.25 -13.68
CA ILE A 101 5.86 8.30 -12.74
C ILE A 101 4.37 8.57 -12.89
N ARG A 102 3.87 8.61 -14.14
CA ARG A 102 2.44 8.84 -14.38
C ARG A 102 1.58 7.69 -13.87
N THR A 103 1.98 6.44 -14.13
CA THR A 103 1.28 5.25 -13.63
C THR A 103 1.32 5.18 -12.11
N MET A 104 2.45 5.54 -11.50
CA MET A 104 2.59 5.65 -10.05
C MET A 104 1.55 6.61 -9.46
N PHE A 105 1.43 7.83 -9.99
CA PHE A 105 0.40 8.78 -9.51
C PHE A 105 -1.02 8.28 -9.74
N LYS A 106 -1.30 7.58 -10.85
CA LYS A 106 -2.63 6.97 -11.09
C LYS A 106 -3.00 5.92 -10.05
N VAL A 107 -2.11 4.95 -9.80
CA VAL A 107 -2.39 3.89 -8.82
C VAL A 107 -2.52 4.45 -7.41
N LEU A 108 -1.64 5.37 -7.04
CA LEU A 108 -1.67 6.02 -5.73
C LEU A 108 -2.93 6.87 -5.53
N TYR A 109 -3.40 7.57 -6.57
CA TYR A 109 -4.66 8.31 -6.53
C TYR A 109 -5.88 7.38 -6.44
N LYS A 110 -5.86 6.26 -7.17
CA LYS A 110 -6.90 5.21 -7.08
C LYS A 110 -6.99 4.64 -5.66
N GLN A 111 -5.85 4.49 -4.98
CA GLN A 111 -5.74 3.93 -3.62
C GLN A 111 -5.75 5.00 -2.51
N LYS A 112 -6.05 6.26 -2.82
CA LYS A 112 -5.92 7.39 -1.87
C LYS A 112 -6.72 7.23 -0.58
N ASP A 113 -7.89 6.59 -0.64
CA ASP A 113 -8.73 6.43 0.54
C ASP A 113 -8.11 5.44 1.53
N ILE A 114 -7.51 4.36 1.04
CA ILE A 114 -6.71 3.43 1.86
C ILE A 114 -5.53 4.16 2.49
N TYR A 115 -4.81 4.97 1.70
CA TYR A 115 -3.70 5.76 2.22
C TYR A 115 -4.16 6.71 3.35
N LYS A 116 -5.26 7.44 3.16
CA LYS A 116 -5.81 8.36 4.16
C LYS A 116 -6.17 7.64 5.46
N ILE A 117 -6.80 6.48 5.37
CA ILE A 117 -7.12 5.65 6.55
C ILE A 117 -5.85 5.24 7.30
N LEU A 118 -4.82 4.79 6.58
CA LEU A 118 -3.54 4.42 7.18
C LEU A 118 -2.82 5.63 7.80
N TYR A 119 -2.90 6.80 7.16
CA TYR A 119 -2.36 8.05 7.67
C TYR A 119 -3.07 8.48 8.96
N GLU A 120 -4.41 8.46 9.00
CA GLU A 120 -5.23 8.74 10.19
C GLU A 120 -4.93 7.77 11.35
N ALA A 121 -4.50 6.54 11.04
CA ALA A 121 -4.09 5.55 12.02
C ALA A 121 -2.60 5.64 12.44
N ASN A 122 -1.84 6.65 11.98
CA ASN A 122 -0.40 6.79 12.18
C ASN A 122 0.45 5.61 11.65
N PHE A 123 -0.02 4.96 10.57
CA PHE A 123 0.66 3.84 9.90
C PHE A 123 1.54 4.26 8.72
N ASN A 124 1.79 5.57 8.59
CA ASN A 124 2.54 6.16 7.50
C ASN A 124 3.98 5.61 7.40
N HIS A 125 4.63 5.31 8.54
CA HIS A 125 5.98 4.70 8.58
C HIS A 125 5.99 3.28 8.02
N VAL A 126 4.98 2.46 8.37
CA VAL A 126 4.84 1.08 7.87
C VAL A 126 4.71 1.06 6.35
N ILE A 127 4.04 2.04 5.75
CA ILE A 127 3.95 2.15 4.28
C ILE A 127 5.32 2.35 3.65
N LEU A 128 6.14 3.26 4.19
CA LEU A 128 7.48 3.54 3.66
C LEU A 128 8.40 2.32 3.82
N ASP A 129 8.39 1.68 4.99
CA ASP A 129 9.18 0.48 5.27
C ASP A 129 8.80 -0.62 4.27
N ARG A 130 7.50 -0.89 4.12
CA ARG A 130 7.01 -1.97 3.25
C ARG A 130 7.23 -1.70 1.77
N LEU A 131 7.12 -0.45 1.33
CA LEU A 131 7.47 -0.04 -0.02
C LEU A 131 8.96 -0.30 -0.29
N THR A 132 9.83 0.13 0.63
CA THR A 132 11.28 -0.03 0.52
C THR A 132 11.67 -1.50 0.49
N GLU A 133 11.18 -2.30 1.45
CA GLU A 133 11.38 -3.75 1.51
C GLU A 133 10.93 -4.42 0.22
N SER A 134 9.77 -4.03 -0.31
CA SER A 134 9.24 -4.61 -1.53
C SER A 134 10.12 -4.31 -2.74
N MET A 135 10.53 -3.05 -2.93
CA MET A 135 11.42 -2.66 -4.03
C MET A 135 12.76 -3.38 -3.93
N GLN A 136 13.34 -3.44 -2.73
CA GLN A 136 14.59 -4.16 -2.49
C GLN A 136 14.44 -5.66 -2.67
N SER A 137 13.27 -6.27 -2.43
CA SER A 137 13.10 -7.72 -2.57
C SER A 137 13.11 -8.19 -4.04
N GLN A 138 12.61 -7.36 -4.95
CA GLN A 138 12.37 -7.70 -6.36
C GLN A 138 13.58 -7.56 -7.28
N ILE A 139 14.57 -6.77 -6.87
CA ILE A 139 15.76 -6.45 -7.68
C ILE A 139 16.86 -7.52 -7.59
N LEU A 140 17.65 -7.70 -8.66
CA LEU A 140 18.74 -8.69 -8.68
C LEU A 140 20.06 -8.13 -8.11
N ASP A 141 20.40 -6.87 -8.36
CA ASP A 141 21.63 -6.25 -7.85
C ASP A 141 21.49 -5.84 -6.38
N LYS A 142 22.00 -6.68 -5.47
CA LYS A 142 21.98 -6.46 -4.02
C LYS A 142 23.21 -5.70 -3.48
N SER A 143 23.96 -5.00 -4.32
CA SER A 143 25.08 -4.16 -3.85
C SER A 143 24.58 -3.09 -2.87
N ASP A 144 25.43 -2.71 -1.89
CA ASP A 144 25.07 -1.68 -0.91
C ASP A 144 24.67 -0.37 -1.61
N GLU A 145 25.42 0.04 -2.64
CA GLU A 145 25.10 1.23 -3.44
C GLU A 145 23.68 1.18 -4.01
N ASN A 146 23.31 0.06 -4.64
CA ASN A 146 21.97 -0.07 -5.21
C ASN A 146 20.88 -0.15 -4.13
N MET A 147 21.14 -0.82 -3.00
CA MET A 147 20.21 -0.90 -1.88
C MET A 147 19.93 0.47 -1.24
N TYR A 148 20.96 1.31 -1.07
CA TYR A 148 20.82 2.70 -0.63
C TYR A 148 20.13 3.57 -1.68
N GLN A 149 20.43 3.37 -2.97
CA GLN A 149 19.77 4.08 -4.06
C GLN A 149 18.26 3.78 -4.11
N ILE A 150 17.87 2.53 -3.89
CA ILE A 150 16.47 2.12 -3.80
C ILE A 150 15.79 2.74 -2.58
N ALA A 151 16.43 2.72 -1.41
CA ALA A 151 15.89 3.35 -0.21
C ALA A 151 15.69 4.86 -0.40
N PHE A 152 16.66 5.54 -1.02
CA PHE A 152 16.56 6.96 -1.38
C PHE A 152 15.38 7.22 -2.33
N ASN A 153 15.24 6.42 -3.39
CA ASN A 153 14.15 6.55 -4.36
C ASN A 153 12.79 6.28 -3.71
N ALA A 154 12.66 5.21 -2.92
CA ALA A 154 11.42 4.88 -2.20
C ALA A 154 10.99 6.03 -1.28
N GLY A 155 11.94 6.60 -0.52
CA GLY A 155 11.71 7.76 0.32
C GLY A 155 11.29 9.00 -0.46
N ALA A 156 11.95 9.30 -1.58
CA ALA A 156 11.61 10.44 -2.43
C ALA A 156 10.19 10.30 -3.02
N LEU A 157 9.86 9.14 -3.59
CA LEU A 157 8.54 8.87 -4.17
C LEU A 157 7.44 8.94 -3.09
N TYR A 158 7.67 8.29 -1.95
CA TYR A 158 6.73 8.31 -0.82
C TYR A 158 6.47 9.73 -0.32
N ASN A 159 7.51 10.54 -0.11
CA ASN A 159 7.36 11.89 0.43
C ASN A 159 6.63 12.82 -0.54
N VAL A 160 6.92 12.73 -1.84
CA VAL A 160 6.21 13.52 -2.85
C VAL A 160 4.74 13.12 -2.90
N PHE A 161 4.44 11.82 -2.90
CA PHE A 161 3.07 11.32 -2.88
C PHE A 161 2.32 11.73 -1.61
N SER A 162 2.93 11.53 -0.43
CA SER A 162 2.36 11.89 0.86
C SER A 162 1.96 13.36 0.86
N ARG A 163 2.88 14.24 0.47
CA ARG A 163 2.61 15.69 0.34
C ARG A 163 1.47 15.98 -0.63
N TRP A 164 1.42 15.29 -1.77
CA TRP A 164 0.38 15.49 -2.78
C TRP A 164 -1.00 15.12 -2.26
N ILE A 165 -1.14 13.93 -1.68
CA ILE A 165 -2.46 13.40 -1.30
C ILE A 165 -3.02 14.00 -0.01
N THR A 166 -2.16 14.54 0.84
CA THR A 166 -2.57 15.31 2.02
C THR A 166 -2.88 16.77 1.69
N ASN A 167 -2.43 17.27 0.53
CA ASN A 167 -2.74 18.63 0.08
C ASN A 167 -4.03 18.61 -0.75
N THR A 168 -5.09 19.20 -0.20
CA THR A 168 -6.45 19.12 -0.75
C THR A 168 -6.68 19.91 -2.04
N GLU A 169 -5.73 20.77 -2.44
CA GLU A 169 -5.95 21.74 -3.52
C GLU A 169 -5.48 21.28 -4.90
N ASN A 170 -4.63 20.25 -5.01
CA ASN A 170 -4.13 19.78 -6.30
C ASN A 170 -4.33 18.27 -6.46
N ASN A 171 -5.30 17.85 -7.27
CA ASN A 171 -5.54 16.44 -7.62
C ASN A 171 -5.09 16.09 -9.06
N ASN A 172 -4.28 16.94 -9.70
CA ASN A 172 -3.92 16.78 -11.10
C ASN A 172 -2.70 15.87 -11.28
N ILE A 173 -2.97 14.63 -11.73
CA ILE A 173 -1.93 13.62 -12.02
C ILE A 173 -0.90 14.12 -13.05
N ASP A 174 -1.33 14.82 -14.10
CA ASP A 174 -0.43 15.25 -15.16
C ASP A 174 0.50 16.39 -14.68
N GLU A 175 0.01 17.26 -13.81
CA GLU A 175 0.84 18.29 -13.19
C GLU A 175 1.89 17.67 -12.25
N MET A 176 1.47 16.75 -11.38
CA MET A 176 2.39 16.06 -10.48
C MET A 176 3.43 15.22 -11.23
N THR A 177 3.02 14.58 -12.33
CA THR A 177 3.93 13.87 -13.22
C THR A 177 5.02 14.81 -13.75
N LYS A 178 4.63 15.99 -14.24
CA LYS A 178 5.58 17.00 -14.74
C LYS A 178 6.53 17.50 -13.64
N ILE A 179 6.03 17.73 -12.43
CA ILE A 179 6.83 18.18 -11.28
C ILE A 179 7.86 17.11 -10.91
N SER A 180 7.43 15.85 -10.74
CA SER A 180 8.30 14.74 -10.37
C SER A 180 9.31 14.38 -11.46
N LEU A 181 8.95 14.48 -12.74
CA LEU A 181 9.91 14.28 -13.84
C LEU A 181 11.04 15.32 -13.82
N LYS A 182 10.73 16.58 -13.52
CA LYS A 182 11.77 17.60 -13.35
C LYS A 182 12.74 17.24 -12.23
N MET A 183 12.26 16.70 -11.13
CA MET A 183 13.11 16.24 -10.01
C MET A 183 13.91 14.98 -10.38
N TYR A 184 13.32 14.06 -11.12
CA TYR A 184 13.98 12.84 -11.58
C TYR A 184 15.19 13.14 -12.48
N TYR A 185 15.08 14.13 -13.36
CA TYR A 185 16.14 14.51 -14.30
C TYR A 185 17.07 15.63 -13.82
N LYS A 186 16.69 16.36 -12.76
CA LYS A 186 17.52 17.45 -12.21
C LYS A 186 18.15 16.99 -10.89
N PRO A 187 19.47 16.73 -10.85
CA PRO A 187 20.16 16.43 -9.61
C PRO A 187 19.95 17.55 -8.58
N MET A 188 20.00 17.21 -7.28
CA MET A 188 20.01 18.22 -6.21
C MET A 188 21.22 19.16 -6.30
N SER A 189 22.29 18.72 -6.96
CA SER A 189 23.30 19.63 -7.48
C SER A 189 22.76 20.31 -8.74
N GLY A 190 22.34 21.57 -8.61
CA GLY A 190 22.55 22.49 -9.73
C GLY A 190 24.02 22.37 -10.13
N LYS A 191 24.32 22.32 -11.43
CA LYS A 191 25.73 22.34 -11.86
C LYS A 191 26.47 23.42 -11.08
N LEU A 192 27.61 23.06 -10.48
CA LEU A 192 28.73 24.01 -10.48
C LEU A 192 28.97 24.25 -11.97
N GLU A 193 28.50 25.40 -12.46
CA GLU A 193 28.91 25.88 -13.76
C GLU A 193 30.43 26.09 -13.67
N ASP A 194 31.19 25.20 -14.33
CA ASP A 194 32.54 25.52 -14.79
C ASP A 194 32.41 26.24 -16.14
#